data_AF-A0A920DWW6-F1
#
_entry.id   AF-A0A920DWW6-F1
#
_cell.length_a   1.000
_cell.length_b   1.000
_cell.length_c   1.000
_cell.angle_alpha   90.00
_cell.angle_beta   90.00
_cell.angle_gamma   90.00
#
_symmetry.space_group_name_H-M   'P 1'
#
loop_
_entity.id
_entity.type
_entity.pdbx_description
1 polymer ?
#
loop_
_entity_poly.entity_id
_entity_poly.type
_entity_poly.pdbx_seq_one_letter_code
_entity_poly.pdbx_strand_id
1 'polypeptide(L)'
;MLKNNLEEIHEGVSKFLNKLNYDDFSYFSNSKETFDTYNLPRLGNSCYAIKLKIILGEWKDIDFAKQKKWINYITSFQSHNIDKFQTFFVDEVIYDFHIEYSNRYKDVLKLILNNAANKNYKTSNLKLEEAINAETKQALSTIYDAGFKNENSVEIKFKNTVEMITYLKNLNWRFPWNAGGQFASMCLYSSIQSYNNNIELEKFILQYLDKDTGAYFKGKPDSTREIINGSMKVISGLEWLNIPIHNPKRLIDFCLTNKPDAEGCDIVDYVYVLFSCSSQINYRKKR
;
A
#
# COMPACT_ATOMS: atom_id res chain seq x y z
N MET A 1 -9.85 12.44 -31.63
CA MET A 1 -8.45 12.22 -31.18
C MET A 1 -8.32 11.62 -29.77
N LEU A 2 -9.30 11.76 -28.84
CA LEU A 2 -9.20 11.15 -27.49
C LEU A 2 -9.47 9.63 -27.43
N LYS A 3 -10.35 9.07 -28.28
CA LYS A 3 -10.68 7.63 -28.26
C LYS A 3 -9.48 6.71 -28.56
N ASN A 4 -8.65 7.09 -29.54
CA ASN A 4 -7.48 6.30 -29.94
C ASN A 4 -6.44 6.13 -28.81
N ASN A 5 -6.42 7.03 -27.82
CA ASN A 5 -5.41 7.02 -26.76
C ASN A 5 -5.78 6.04 -25.61
N LEU A 6 -7.07 5.86 -25.31
CA LEU A 6 -7.49 4.92 -24.26
C LEU A 6 -7.39 3.46 -24.71
N GLU A 7 -7.73 3.17 -25.96
CA GLU A 7 -7.55 1.83 -26.54
C GLU A 7 -6.06 1.47 -26.61
N GLU A 8 -5.21 2.43 -26.99
CA GLU A 8 -3.75 2.26 -26.99
C GLU A 8 -3.18 2.02 -25.59
N ILE A 9 -3.62 2.78 -24.58
CA ILE A 9 -3.23 2.55 -23.18
C ILE A 9 -3.69 1.16 -22.73
N HIS A 10 -4.94 0.80 -23.00
CA HIS A 10 -5.48 -0.50 -22.64
C HIS A 10 -4.65 -1.63 -23.27
N GLU A 11 -4.46 -1.60 -24.60
CA GLU A 11 -3.66 -2.59 -25.33
C GLU A 11 -2.21 -2.62 -24.83
N GLY A 12 -1.61 -1.47 -24.53
CA GLY A 12 -0.26 -1.35 -23.99
C GLY A 12 -0.12 -2.01 -22.61
N VAL A 13 -1.06 -1.77 -21.70
CA VAL A 13 -1.08 -2.38 -20.36
C VAL A 13 -1.33 -3.89 -20.46
N SER A 14 -2.28 -4.34 -21.30
CA SER A 14 -2.54 -5.77 -21.48
C SER A 14 -1.32 -6.49 -22.07
N LYS A 15 -0.64 -5.90 -23.07
CA LYS A 15 0.62 -6.43 -23.61
C LYS A 15 1.72 -6.48 -22.56
N PHE A 16 1.84 -5.45 -21.71
CA PHE A 16 2.81 -5.42 -20.61
C PHE A 16 2.54 -6.54 -19.60
N LEU A 17 1.29 -6.71 -19.15
CA LEU A 17 0.91 -7.81 -18.25
C LEU A 17 1.24 -9.18 -18.82
N ASN A 18 0.98 -9.39 -20.11
CA ASN A 18 1.31 -10.67 -20.77
C ASN A 18 2.82 -10.98 -20.75
N LYS A 19 3.69 -9.96 -20.75
CA LYS A 19 5.14 -10.16 -20.62
C LYS A 19 5.57 -10.56 -19.21
N LEU A 20 4.86 -10.07 -18.19
CA LEU A 20 5.13 -10.36 -16.78
C LEU A 20 4.54 -11.70 -16.32
N ASN A 21 3.58 -12.25 -17.08
CA ASN A 21 2.93 -13.51 -16.79
C ASN A 21 3.90 -14.69 -16.93
N TYR A 22 4.07 -15.45 -15.84
CA TYR A 22 4.88 -16.66 -15.87
C TYR A 22 4.03 -17.92 -16.00
N ASP A 23 2.94 -18.01 -15.26
CA ASP A 23 1.93 -19.05 -15.43
C ASP A 23 0.53 -18.45 -15.26
N ASP A 24 -0.49 -19.30 -15.11
CA ASP A 24 -1.88 -18.85 -15.00
C ASP A 24 -2.11 -17.78 -13.90
N PHE A 25 -1.34 -17.81 -12.81
CA PHE A 25 -1.59 -16.97 -11.63
C PHE A 25 -0.35 -16.23 -11.09
N SER A 26 0.85 -16.65 -11.48
CA SER A 26 2.11 -16.04 -11.05
C SER A 26 2.64 -15.01 -12.05
N TYR A 27 3.06 -13.87 -11.50
CA TYR A 27 3.63 -12.74 -12.23
C TYR A 27 4.95 -12.33 -11.59
N PHE A 28 5.89 -11.86 -12.41
CA PHE A 28 7.19 -11.36 -11.95
C PHE A 28 7.43 -9.92 -12.41
N SER A 29 8.40 -9.25 -11.77
CA SER A 29 8.80 -7.89 -12.14
C SER A 29 9.53 -7.81 -13.48
N ASN A 30 10.05 -8.93 -13.98
CA ASN A 30 10.79 -9.04 -15.24
C ASN A 30 10.18 -10.12 -16.14
N SER A 31 10.39 -10.00 -17.45
CA SER A 31 9.92 -10.99 -18.43
C SER A 31 10.65 -12.33 -18.29
N LYS A 32 9.95 -13.42 -18.64
CA LYS A 32 10.41 -14.82 -18.67
C LYS A 32 11.80 -15.07 -19.28
N GLU A 33 12.29 -14.18 -20.15
CA GLU A 33 13.48 -14.39 -20.97
C GLU A 33 14.80 -14.22 -20.21
N THR A 34 14.79 -13.81 -18.93
CA THR A 34 16.02 -13.58 -18.17
C THR A 34 15.89 -14.01 -16.70
N PHE A 35 16.71 -14.97 -16.28
CA PHE A 35 17.02 -15.42 -14.90
C PHE A 35 16.07 -16.40 -14.19
N ASP A 36 16.67 -17.08 -13.19
CA ASP A 36 16.08 -18.04 -12.27
C ASP A 36 14.89 -17.44 -11.49
N THR A 37 13.69 -17.71 -11.99
CA THR A 37 12.43 -17.16 -11.47
C THR A 37 12.07 -17.65 -10.07
N TYR A 38 12.76 -18.67 -9.55
CA TYR A 38 12.53 -19.18 -8.19
C TYR A 38 12.85 -18.16 -7.09
N ASN A 39 13.70 -17.18 -7.37
CA ASN A 39 14.18 -16.19 -6.39
C ASN A 39 13.49 -14.81 -6.51
N LEU A 40 12.32 -14.74 -7.17
CA LEU A 40 11.60 -13.48 -7.36
C LEU A 40 10.31 -13.44 -6.53
N PRO A 41 9.98 -12.29 -5.91
CA PRO A 41 8.69 -12.11 -5.25
C PRO A 41 7.52 -12.32 -6.22
N ARG A 42 6.51 -13.04 -5.76
CA ARG A 42 5.33 -13.45 -6.54
C ARG A 42 4.06 -12.79 -6.07
N LEU A 43 3.86 -12.66 -4.75
CA LEU A 43 2.58 -12.21 -4.19
C LEU A 43 2.21 -10.80 -4.65
N GLY A 44 3.07 -9.81 -4.37
CA GLY A 44 2.85 -8.42 -4.79
C GLY A 44 2.62 -8.25 -6.30
N ASN A 45 3.42 -8.95 -7.13
CA ASN A 45 3.29 -8.88 -8.59
C ASN A 45 1.97 -9.49 -9.10
N SER A 46 1.54 -10.60 -8.48
CA SER A 46 0.28 -11.26 -8.83
C SER A 46 -0.93 -10.41 -8.40
N CYS A 47 -0.84 -9.76 -7.23
CA CYS A 47 -1.82 -8.78 -6.79
C CYS A 47 -1.92 -7.59 -7.75
N TYR A 48 -0.77 -7.08 -8.21
CA TYR A 48 -0.70 -6.00 -9.19
C TYR A 48 -1.41 -6.37 -10.50
N ALA A 49 -1.19 -7.59 -11.00
CA ALA A 49 -1.85 -8.08 -12.21
C ALA A 49 -3.38 -8.13 -12.07
N ILE A 50 -3.91 -8.66 -10.95
CA ILE A 50 -5.36 -8.67 -10.69
C ILE A 50 -5.90 -7.23 -10.64
N LYS A 51 -5.26 -6.32 -9.91
CA LYS A 51 -5.71 -4.92 -9.80
C LYS A 51 -5.72 -4.22 -11.15
N LEU A 52 -4.71 -4.43 -12.00
CA LEU A 52 -4.71 -3.87 -13.36
C LEU A 52 -5.87 -4.42 -14.18
N LYS A 53 -6.15 -5.73 -14.11
CA LYS A 53 -7.32 -6.31 -14.80
C LYS A 53 -8.63 -5.75 -14.29
N ILE A 54 -8.75 -5.45 -13.01
CA ILE A 54 -9.93 -4.77 -12.45
C ILE A 54 -10.05 -3.36 -13.04
N ILE A 55 -8.97 -2.58 -13.03
CA ILE A 55 -8.93 -1.20 -13.56
C ILE A 55 -9.27 -1.17 -15.06
N LEU A 56 -8.74 -2.10 -15.84
CA LEU A 56 -9.02 -2.24 -17.27
C LEU A 56 -10.44 -2.79 -17.54
N GLY A 57 -11.13 -3.28 -16.51
CA GLY A 57 -12.42 -3.94 -16.65
C GLY A 57 -12.33 -5.34 -17.23
N GLU A 58 -11.14 -5.92 -17.40
CA GLU A 58 -10.94 -7.29 -17.91
C GLU A 58 -11.27 -8.37 -16.85
N TRP A 59 -11.22 -8.03 -15.55
CA TRP A 59 -11.45 -9.01 -14.47
C TRP A 59 -12.83 -9.68 -14.57
N LYS A 60 -13.87 -8.90 -14.89
CA LYS A 60 -15.25 -9.39 -15.03
C LYS A 60 -15.44 -10.37 -16.20
N ASP A 61 -14.54 -10.34 -17.18
CA ASP A 61 -14.61 -11.19 -18.38
C ASP A 61 -13.91 -12.54 -18.16
N ILE A 62 -13.16 -12.69 -17.05
CA ILE A 62 -12.58 -13.96 -16.62
C ILE A 62 -13.67 -14.83 -15.99
N ASP A 63 -13.73 -16.10 -16.37
CA ASP A 63 -14.69 -17.03 -15.79
C ASP A 63 -14.51 -17.16 -14.26
N PHE A 64 -15.62 -17.27 -13.55
CA PHE A 64 -15.63 -17.29 -12.08
C PHE A 64 -14.76 -18.43 -11.49
N ALA A 65 -14.67 -19.58 -12.17
CA ALA A 65 -13.84 -20.69 -11.71
C ALA A 65 -12.35 -20.33 -11.77
N LYS A 66 -11.90 -19.65 -12.84
CA LYS A 66 -10.54 -19.13 -12.97
C LYS A 66 -10.26 -17.98 -12.02
N GLN A 67 -11.21 -17.05 -11.83
CA GLN A 67 -11.09 -16.02 -10.79
C GLN A 67 -10.84 -16.65 -9.41
N LYS A 68 -11.65 -17.66 -9.04
CA LYS A 68 -11.50 -18.37 -7.76
C LYS A 68 -10.14 -19.07 -7.64
N LYS A 69 -9.64 -19.72 -8.70
CA LYS A 69 -8.29 -20.32 -8.68
C LYS A 69 -7.20 -19.28 -8.47
N TRP A 70 -7.32 -18.10 -9.08
CA TRP A 70 -6.35 -17.03 -8.91
C TRP A 70 -6.39 -16.45 -7.49
N ILE A 71 -7.58 -16.25 -6.92
CA ILE A 71 -7.73 -15.85 -5.52
C ILE A 71 -7.16 -16.91 -4.58
N ASN A 72 -7.40 -18.20 -4.84
CA ASN A 72 -6.83 -19.29 -4.07
C ASN A 72 -5.28 -19.26 -4.07
N TYR A 73 -4.68 -18.88 -5.21
CA TYR A 73 -3.24 -18.68 -5.32
C TYR A 73 -2.76 -17.49 -4.47
N ILE A 74 -3.49 -16.38 -4.41
CA ILE A 74 -3.15 -15.28 -3.49
C ILE A 74 -3.29 -15.73 -2.03
N THR A 75 -4.35 -16.45 -1.68
CA THR A 75 -4.59 -16.92 -0.30
C THR A 75 -3.59 -17.98 0.16
N SER A 76 -2.94 -18.72 -0.75
CA SER A 76 -1.94 -19.72 -0.35
C SER A 76 -0.72 -19.09 0.32
N PHE A 77 -0.44 -17.81 0.08
CA PHE A 77 0.63 -17.08 0.79
C PHE A 77 0.30 -16.81 2.27
N GLN A 78 -0.91 -17.11 2.73
CA GLN A 78 -1.29 -17.13 4.14
C GLN A 78 -1.16 -18.52 4.78
N SER A 79 -0.73 -19.54 4.01
CA SER A 79 -0.59 -20.93 4.45
C SER A 79 0.88 -21.32 4.61
N HIS A 80 1.56 -20.75 5.61
CA HIS A 80 2.98 -20.97 5.89
C HIS A 80 3.23 -21.23 7.39
N ASN A 81 4.42 -21.74 7.74
CA ASN A 81 4.77 -22.16 9.11
C ASN A 81 5.69 -21.15 9.83
N ILE A 82 5.46 -19.85 9.68
CA ILE A 82 6.29 -18.81 10.32
C ILE A 82 5.55 -18.26 11.53
N ASP A 83 5.93 -18.73 12.72
CA ASP A 83 5.23 -18.47 13.99
C ASP A 83 4.87 -17.01 14.25
N LYS A 84 5.78 -16.09 13.93
CA LYS A 84 5.58 -14.65 14.13
C LYS A 84 4.48 -14.05 13.24
N PHE A 85 4.17 -14.70 12.13
CA PHE A 85 3.34 -14.19 11.04
C PHE A 85 2.26 -15.18 10.60
N GLN A 86 1.87 -16.15 11.43
CA GLN A 86 0.99 -17.28 11.04
C GLN A 86 -0.32 -16.87 10.34
N THR A 87 -0.85 -15.69 10.64
CA THR A 87 -2.10 -15.19 10.06
C THR A 87 -1.88 -14.14 8.96
N PHE A 88 -0.64 -13.80 8.63
CA PHE A 88 -0.28 -12.81 7.62
C PHE A 88 -0.01 -13.49 6.27
N PHE A 89 -0.02 -12.70 5.21
CA PHE A 89 0.43 -13.15 3.90
C PHE A 89 1.94 -12.92 3.81
N VAL A 90 2.68 -13.99 3.52
CA VAL A 90 4.14 -13.98 3.45
C VAL A 90 4.59 -14.55 2.12
N ASP A 91 5.29 -13.73 1.35
CA ASP A 91 6.14 -14.21 0.28
C ASP A 91 7.49 -14.62 0.85
N GLU A 92 7.84 -15.90 0.75
CA GLU A 92 9.06 -16.47 1.31
C GLU A 92 10.32 -15.76 0.79
N VAL A 93 10.34 -15.33 -0.47
CA VAL A 93 11.48 -14.60 -1.05
C VAL A 93 11.69 -13.26 -0.34
N ILE A 94 10.60 -12.55 -0.04
CA ILE A 94 10.65 -11.28 0.70
C ILE A 94 11.06 -11.51 2.15
N TYR A 95 10.53 -12.57 2.77
CA TYR A 95 10.87 -12.93 4.15
C TYR A 95 12.36 -13.27 4.27
N ASP A 96 12.86 -14.18 3.44
CA ASP A 96 14.24 -14.66 3.46
C ASP A 96 15.23 -13.54 3.17
N PHE A 97 14.93 -12.65 2.21
CA PHE A 97 15.71 -11.44 1.97
C PHE A 97 15.86 -10.58 3.23
N HIS A 98 14.79 -10.38 4.00
CA HIS A 98 14.88 -9.57 5.21
C HIS A 98 15.63 -10.28 6.34
N ILE A 99 15.58 -11.62 6.40
CA ILE A 99 16.32 -12.41 7.39
C ILE A 99 17.81 -12.46 7.05
N GLU A 100 18.18 -12.75 5.81
CA GLU A 100 19.57 -12.85 5.35
C GLU A 100 20.32 -11.54 5.53
N TYR A 101 19.70 -10.41 5.18
CA TYR A 101 20.29 -9.09 5.30
C TYR A 101 20.08 -8.47 6.70
N SER A 102 19.51 -9.21 7.65
CA SER A 102 19.38 -8.76 9.03
C SER A 102 20.76 -8.68 9.69
N ASN A 103 21.12 -7.50 10.18
CA ASN A 103 22.39 -7.31 10.90
C ASN A 103 22.10 -6.84 12.32
N ARG A 104 22.03 -7.81 13.25
CA ARG A 104 21.69 -7.59 14.66
C ARG A 104 22.62 -6.57 15.32
N TYR A 105 23.90 -6.56 14.99
CA TYR A 105 24.87 -5.59 15.53
C TYR A 105 24.57 -4.15 15.07
N LYS A 106 24.32 -3.96 13.76
CA LYS A 106 23.90 -2.64 13.24
C LYS A 106 22.59 -2.18 13.86
N ASP A 107 21.66 -3.09 14.14
CA ASP A 107 20.37 -2.74 14.73
C ASP A 107 20.46 -2.27 16.19
N VAL A 108 21.34 -2.88 16.98
CA VAL A 108 21.64 -2.39 18.34
C VAL A 108 22.22 -0.97 18.29
N LEU A 109 23.17 -0.71 17.37
CA LEU A 109 23.72 0.64 17.17
C LEU A 109 22.66 1.66 16.74
N LYS A 110 21.76 1.28 15.83
CA LYS A 110 20.64 2.12 15.40
C LYS A 110 19.70 2.46 16.55
N LEU A 111 19.37 1.50 17.42
CA LEU A 111 18.52 1.74 18.59
C LEU A 111 19.17 2.75 19.55
N ILE A 112 20.47 2.61 19.82
CA ILE A 112 21.24 3.55 20.66
C ILE A 112 21.26 4.94 20.02
N LEU A 113 21.53 5.04 18.71
CA LEU A 113 21.58 6.31 17.98
C LEU A 113 20.21 6.99 17.87
N ASN A 114 19.13 6.23 17.73
CA ASN A 114 17.78 6.79 17.73
C ASN A 114 17.47 7.45 19.08
N ASN A 115 17.82 6.78 20.18
CA ASN A 115 17.61 7.28 21.53
C ASN A 115 18.53 8.47 21.88
N ALA A 116 19.78 8.45 21.42
CA ALA A 116 20.78 9.48 21.78
C ALA A 116 20.78 10.72 20.85
N ALA A 117 20.45 10.55 19.57
CA ALA A 117 20.61 11.60 18.54
C ALA A 117 19.31 11.94 17.79
N ASN A 118 18.15 11.46 18.29
CA ASN A 118 16.84 11.68 17.68
C ASN A 118 16.79 11.30 16.18
N LYS A 119 17.59 10.29 15.80
CA LYS A 119 17.62 9.70 14.45
C LYS A 119 16.50 8.65 14.34
N ASN A 120 16.15 8.28 13.11
CA ASN A 120 15.05 7.35 12.82
C ASN A 120 15.51 6.12 12.01
N TYR A 121 16.56 5.47 12.46
CA TYR A 121 17.04 4.26 11.82
C TYR A 121 16.15 3.06 12.16
N LYS A 122 15.68 2.35 11.14
CA LYS A 122 14.89 1.15 11.33
C LYS A 122 15.75 -0.08 11.57
N THR A 123 15.39 -0.86 12.58
CA THR A 123 15.93 -2.19 12.80
C THR A 123 15.47 -3.14 11.70
N SER A 124 16.23 -4.21 11.44
CA SER A 124 15.88 -5.22 10.45
C SER A 124 14.57 -5.91 10.80
N ASN A 125 14.32 -6.16 12.10
CA ASN A 125 13.04 -6.70 12.57
C ASN A 125 11.85 -5.78 12.26
N LEU A 126 11.98 -4.47 12.48
CA LEU A 126 10.92 -3.52 12.16
C LEU A 126 10.70 -3.44 10.64
N LYS A 127 11.76 -3.45 9.84
CA LYS A 127 11.65 -3.50 8.37
C LYS A 127 10.90 -4.74 7.88
N LEU A 128 11.23 -5.91 8.43
CA LEU A 128 10.54 -7.15 8.12
C LEU A 128 9.04 -7.06 8.48
N GLU A 129 8.71 -6.59 9.68
CA GLU A 129 7.31 -6.43 10.09
C GLU A 129 6.53 -5.47 9.18
N GLU A 130 7.13 -4.35 8.80
CA GLU A 130 6.51 -3.40 7.87
C GLU A 130 6.34 -3.99 6.47
N ALA A 131 7.29 -4.79 5.99
CA ALA A 131 7.22 -5.48 4.70
C ALA A 131 6.11 -6.53 4.67
N ILE A 132 6.04 -7.39 5.69
CA ILE A 132 4.96 -8.40 5.81
C ILE A 132 3.59 -7.73 5.94
N ASN A 133 3.50 -6.63 6.69
CA ASN A 133 2.26 -5.86 6.78
C ASN A 133 1.86 -5.24 5.43
N ALA A 134 2.84 -4.84 4.60
CA ALA A 134 2.56 -4.31 3.26
C ALA A 134 2.06 -5.40 2.30
N GLU A 135 2.71 -6.58 2.28
CA GLU A 135 2.26 -7.74 1.50
C GLU A 135 0.86 -8.18 1.90
N THR A 136 0.59 -8.22 3.21
CA THR A 136 -0.72 -8.59 3.76
C THR A 136 -1.80 -7.59 3.38
N LYS A 137 -1.52 -6.29 3.49
CA LYS A 137 -2.46 -5.24 3.03
C LYS A 137 -2.74 -5.36 1.53
N GLN A 138 -1.71 -5.57 0.72
CA GLN A 138 -1.85 -5.68 -0.73
C GLN A 138 -2.67 -6.92 -1.11
N ALA A 139 -2.39 -8.08 -0.53
CA ALA A 139 -3.13 -9.31 -0.76
C ALA A 139 -4.61 -9.17 -0.38
N LEU A 140 -4.88 -8.74 0.85
CA LEU A 140 -6.25 -8.55 1.33
C LEU A 140 -7.02 -7.54 0.48
N SER A 141 -6.46 -6.35 0.24
CA SER A 141 -7.15 -5.35 -0.61
C SER A 141 -7.45 -5.91 -2.00
N THR A 142 -6.54 -6.70 -2.59
CA THR A 142 -6.77 -7.34 -3.90
C THR A 142 -7.92 -8.33 -3.86
N ILE A 143 -7.98 -9.18 -2.83
CA ILE A 143 -9.06 -10.17 -2.66
C ILE A 143 -10.42 -9.46 -2.60
N TYR A 144 -10.51 -8.39 -1.81
CA TYR A 144 -11.74 -7.61 -1.67
C TYR A 144 -12.10 -6.84 -2.94
N ASP A 145 -11.14 -6.17 -3.59
CA ASP A 145 -11.38 -5.47 -4.86
C ASP A 145 -11.84 -6.42 -5.96
N ALA A 146 -11.38 -7.68 -5.93
CA ALA A 146 -11.79 -8.73 -6.85
C ALA A 146 -13.21 -9.28 -6.58
N GLY A 147 -13.88 -8.82 -5.52
CA GLY A 147 -15.23 -9.25 -5.13
C GLY A 147 -15.27 -10.49 -4.23
N PHE A 148 -14.14 -10.90 -3.67
CA PHE A 148 -14.04 -12.05 -2.77
C PHE A 148 -13.85 -11.61 -1.31
N LYS A 149 -13.94 -12.56 -0.38
CA LYS A 149 -13.61 -12.36 1.03
C LYS A 149 -12.47 -13.27 1.40
N ASN A 150 -11.60 -12.81 2.30
CA ASN A 150 -10.59 -13.69 2.86
C ASN A 150 -11.21 -14.61 3.90
N GLU A 151 -10.94 -15.91 3.83
CA GLU A 151 -11.51 -16.89 4.76
C GLU A 151 -10.83 -16.83 6.15
N ASN A 152 -9.53 -16.55 6.17
CA ASN A 152 -8.75 -16.48 7.41
C ASN A 152 -8.59 -15.03 7.88
N SER A 153 -8.87 -14.75 9.15
CA SER A 153 -8.59 -13.44 9.73
C SER A 153 -7.09 -13.19 9.85
N VAL A 154 -6.67 -11.94 9.70
CA VAL A 154 -5.32 -11.50 10.09
C VAL A 154 -5.36 -11.15 11.57
N GLU A 155 -4.51 -11.75 12.38
CA GLU A 155 -4.42 -11.40 13.80
C GLU A 155 -3.58 -10.14 13.94
N ILE A 156 -4.26 -9.00 14.12
CA ILE A 156 -3.57 -7.77 14.46
C ILE A 156 -2.95 -7.90 15.86
N LYS A 157 -1.70 -7.44 16.01
CA LYS A 157 -0.95 -7.53 17.28
C LYS A 157 -1.56 -6.72 18.43
N PHE A 158 -2.60 -5.93 18.17
CA PHE A 158 -3.17 -4.98 19.12
C PHE A 158 -4.39 -5.59 19.79
N LYS A 159 -4.39 -5.62 21.12
CA LYS A 159 -5.50 -6.20 21.90
C LYS A 159 -6.76 -5.32 21.87
N ASN A 160 -6.59 -4.03 21.58
CA ASN A 160 -7.65 -3.04 21.57
C ASN A 160 -7.25 -1.81 20.75
N THR A 161 -8.23 -0.93 20.52
CA THR A 161 -8.08 0.32 19.78
C THR A 161 -7.02 1.24 20.38
N VAL A 162 -6.87 1.28 21.71
CA VAL A 162 -5.89 2.15 22.38
C VAL A 162 -4.45 1.74 22.04
N GLU A 163 -4.15 0.44 22.05
CA GLU A 163 -2.84 -0.09 21.67
C GLU A 163 -2.52 0.22 20.20
N MET A 164 -3.49 0.03 19.30
CA MET A 164 -3.33 0.35 17.88
C MET A 164 -3.06 1.85 17.66
N ILE A 165 -3.83 2.73 18.31
CA ILE A 165 -3.60 4.18 18.21
C ILE A 165 -2.24 4.56 18.82
N THR A 166 -1.83 3.91 19.91
CA THR A 166 -0.52 4.15 20.53
C THR A 166 0.61 3.76 19.58
N TYR A 167 0.48 2.63 18.90
CA TYR A 167 1.42 2.23 17.85
C TYR A 167 1.51 3.28 16.74
N LEU A 168 0.36 3.74 16.21
CA LEU A 168 0.34 4.75 15.15
C LEU A 168 0.93 6.10 15.59
N LYS A 169 0.72 6.50 16.85
CA LYS A 169 1.32 7.73 17.43
C LYS A 169 2.84 7.66 17.53
N ASN A 170 3.39 6.47 17.74
CA ASN A 170 4.82 6.24 17.87
C ASN A 170 5.55 6.16 16.51
N LEU A 171 4.82 6.11 15.39
CA LEU A 171 5.42 6.19 14.06
C LEU A 171 6.00 7.59 13.81
N ASN A 172 7.03 7.65 12.97
CA ASN A 172 7.65 8.92 12.62
C ASN A 172 6.91 9.61 11.47
N TRP A 173 5.95 10.46 11.82
CA TRP A 173 5.16 11.24 10.88
C TRP A 173 5.89 12.41 10.19
N ARG A 174 7.20 12.60 10.44
CA ARG A 174 8.05 13.38 9.52
C ARG A 174 8.30 12.62 8.20
N PHE A 175 8.14 11.29 8.23
CA PHE A 175 8.19 10.39 7.07
C PHE A 175 6.79 9.79 6.79
N PRO A 176 5.83 10.63 6.34
CA PRO A 176 4.44 10.24 6.15
C PRO A 176 4.22 9.12 5.12
N TRP A 177 5.12 8.85 4.18
CA TRP A 177 4.97 7.72 3.25
C TRP A 177 4.90 6.39 4.00
N ASN A 178 5.84 6.17 4.92
CA ASN A 178 5.85 4.96 5.69
C ASN A 178 4.78 4.94 6.78
N ALA A 179 4.62 6.04 7.53
CA ALA A 179 3.63 6.13 8.61
C ALA A 179 2.19 6.00 8.07
N GLY A 180 1.89 6.68 6.96
CA GLY A 180 0.63 6.56 6.23
C GLY A 180 0.40 5.14 5.70
N GLY A 181 1.45 4.44 5.29
CA GLY A 181 1.38 3.03 4.88
C GLY A 181 0.85 2.12 5.98
N GLN A 182 1.37 2.27 7.21
CA GLN A 182 0.91 1.50 8.38
C GLN A 182 -0.50 1.92 8.82
N PHE A 183 -0.82 3.22 8.79
CA PHE A 183 -2.17 3.73 9.04
C PHE A 183 -3.20 3.11 8.07
N ALA A 184 -2.87 3.04 6.78
CA ALA A 184 -3.74 2.44 5.77
C ALA A 184 -4.00 0.95 6.03
N SER A 185 -3.01 0.20 6.52
CA SER A 185 -3.22 -1.19 6.93
C SER A 185 -4.22 -1.29 8.08
N MET A 186 -4.11 -0.43 9.09
CA MET A 186 -5.05 -0.42 10.22
C MET A 186 -6.47 -0.06 9.79
N CYS A 187 -6.61 0.85 8.83
CA CYS A 187 -7.90 1.19 8.22
C CYS A 187 -8.52 -0.01 7.51
N LEU A 188 -7.74 -0.70 6.68
CA LEU A 188 -8.19 -1.91 5.99
C LEU A 188 -8.63 -2.97 6.99
N TYR A 189 -7.80 -3.32 7.98
CA TYR A 189 -8.11 -4.35 8.97
C TYR A 189 -9.36 -3.99 9.79
N SER A 190 -9.49 -2.72 10.19
CA SER A 190 -10.69 -2.24 10.87
C SER A 190 -11.96 -2.43 10.04
N SER A 191 -11.87 -2.16 8.74
CA SER A 191 -13.00 -2.26 7.80
C SER A 191 -13.38 -3.72 7.54
N ILE A 192 -12.41 -4.57 7.20
CA ILE A 192 -12.70 -5.94 6.75
C ILE A 192 -12.97 -6.94 7.88
N GLN A 193 -12.45 -6.67 9.09
CA GLN A 193 -12.62 -7.54 10.27
C GLN A 193 -13.67 -6.99 11.24
N SER A 194 -14.41 -5.94 10.85
CA SER A 194 -15.50 -5.34 11.63
C SER A 194 -15.08 -4.87 13.03
N TYR A 195 -13.84 -4.37 13.17
CA TYR A 195 -13.40 -3.79 14.45
C TYR A 195 -14.02 -2.42 14.75
N ASN A 196 -14.64 -1.78 13.76
CA ASN A 196 -15.39 -0.52 13.90
C ASN A 196 -14.59 0.65 14.51
N ASN A 197 -13.28 0.75 14.23
CA ASN A 197 -12.41 1.81 14.75
C ASN A 197 -12.40 3.09 13.90
N ASN A 198 -13.40 3.29 13.04
CA ASN A 198 -13.39 4.36 12.04
C ASN A 198 -13.27 5.74 12.70
N ILE A 199 -14.01 5.98 13.78
CA ILE A 199 -14.02 7.25 14.51
C ILE A 199 -12.65 7.52 15.16
N GLU A 200 -12.05 6.51 15.78
CA GLU A 200 -10.77 6.63 16.47
C GLU A 200 -9.61 6.84 15.49
N LEU A 201 -9.63 6.14 14.34
CA LEU A 201 -8.65 6.30 13.28
C LEU A 201 -8.77 7.69 12.61
N GLU A 202 -9.98 8.19 12.38
CA GLU A 202 -10.23 9.55 11.89
C GLU A 202 -9.70 10.62 12.84
N LYS A 203 -10.10 10.53 14.12
CA LYS A 203 -9.63 11.45 15.17
C LYS A 203 -8.12 11.43 15.33
N PHE A 204 -7.51 10.25 15.15
CA PHE A 204 -6.07 10.12 15.17
C PHE A 204 -5.42 10.86 14.00
N ILE A 205 -5.84 10.58 12.75
CA ILE A 205 -5.15 11.12 11.57
C ILE A 205 -5.34 12.64 11.42
N LEU A 206 -6.46 13.19 11.92
CA LEU A 206 -6.71 14.63 11.97
C LEU A 206 -5.65 15.41 12.78
N GLN A 207 -4.97 14.77 13.72
CA GLN A 207 -3.87 15.40 14.48
C GLN A 207 -2.63 15.68 13.63
N TYR A 208 -2.55 15.07 12.45
CA TYR A 208 -1.45 15.23 11.49
C TYR A 208 -1.87 16.04 10.27
N LEU A 209 -3.12 16.52 10.20
CA LEU A 209 -3.58 17.34 9.09
C LEU A 209 -2.87 18.70 9.09
N ASP A 210 -2.06 18.93 8.07
CA ASP A 210 -1.43 20.21 7.83
C ASP A 210 -2.38 21.15 7.08
N LYS A 211 -2.55 22.37 7.59
CA LYS A 211 -3.56 23.32 7.09
C LYS A 211 -3.15 23.98 5.77
N ASP A 212 -1.85 24.13 5.54
CA ASP A 212 -1.31 24.85 4.39
C ASP A 212 -1.31 23.97 3.15
N THR A 213 -0.88 22.72 3.31
CA THR A 213 -0.80 21.73 2.24
C THR A 213 -2.05 20.87 2.10
N GLY A 214 -2.85 20.71 3.17
CA GLY A 214 -3.96 19.74 3.22
C GLY A 214 -3.52 18.28 3.31
N ALA A 215 -2.22 18.02 3.50
CA ALA A 215 -1.63 16.70 3.64
C ALA A 215 -1.55 16.25 5.12
N TYR A 216 -1.02 15.05 5.36
CA TYR A 216 -0.97 14.43 6.69
C TYR A 216 0.47 14.14 7.13
N PHE A 217 1.04 14.96 8.02
CA PHE A 217 2.41 14.78 8.52
C PHE A 217 2.65 15.56 9.83
N LYS A 218 3.85 15.39 10.41
CA LYS A 218 4.32 16.18 11.55
C LYS A 218 5.67 16.83 11.27
N GLY A 219 5.81 18.08 11.69
CA GLY A 219 7.05 18.84 11.53
C GLY A 219 7.28 19.24 10.07
N LYS A 220 8.50 19.10 9.58
CA LYS A 220 8.89 19.45 8.21
C LYS A 220 9.40 18.20 7.49
N PRO A 221 8.57 17.52 6.69
CA PRO A 221 9.01 16.41 5.84
C PRO A 221 10.14 16.84 4.90
N ASP A 222 10.95 15.88 4.48
CA ASP A 222 12.21 16.15 3.78
C ASP A 222 12.00 16.57 2.31
N SER A 223 10.87 16.20 1.70
CA SER A 223 10.55 16.56 0.32
C SER A 223 9.04 16.61 0.05
N THR A 224 8.65 17.30 -1.01
CA THR A 224 7.28 17.25 -1.53
C THR A 224 6.87 15.83 -1.92
N ARG A 225 7.77 15.04 -2.49
CA ARG A 225 7.55 13.63 -2.84
C ARG A 225 7.07 12.84 -1.63
N GLU A 226 7.76 12.97 -0.50
CA GLU A 226 7.37 12.29 0.74
C GLU A 226 5.97 12.71 1.21
N ILE A 227 5.62 14.00 1.09
CA ILE A 227 4.29 14.53 1.46
C ILE A 227 3.19 13.93 0.58
N ILE A 228 3.38 13.92 -0.74
CA ILE A 228 2.37 13.44 -1.69
C ILE A 228 2.20 11.92 -1.57
N ASN A 229 3.30 11.17 -1.52
CA ASN A 229 3.25 9.72 -1.37
C ASN A 229 2.64 9.32 -0.01
N GLY A 230 2.94 10.08 1.06
CA GLY A 230 2.27 9.94 2.36
C GLY A 230 0.77 10.22 2.31
N SER A 231 0.36 11.30 1.64
CA SER A 231 -1.04 11.63 1.42
C SER A 231 -1.77 10.53 0.65
N MET A 232 -1.18 9.96 -0.41
CA MET A 232 -1.73 8.81 -1.12
C MET A 232 -2.05 7.66 -0.16
N LYS A 233 -1.08 7.29 0.70
CA LYS A 233 -1.28 6.20 1.64
C LYS A 233 -2.41 6.49 2.62
N VAL A 234 -2.46 7.70 3.18
CA VAL A 234 -3.54 8.09 4.11
C VAL A 234 -4.90 8.06 3.41
N ILE A 235 -5.02 8.64 2.21
CA ILE A 235 -6.25 8.64 1.42
C ILE A 235 -6.74 7.22 1.17
N SER A 236 -5.84 6.30 0.78
CA SER A 236 -6.20 4.89 0.57
C SER A 236 -6.78 4.24 1.84
N GLY A 237 -6.32 4.65 3.03
CA GLY A 237 -6.89 4.20 4.30
C GLY A 237 -8.28 4.82 4.57
N LEU A 238 -8.43 6.12 4.33
CA LEU A 238 -9.73 6.81 4.50
C LEU A 238 -10.80 6.22 3.58
N GLU A 239 -10.44 5.81 2.36
CA GLU A 239 -11.33 5.13 1.42
C GLU A 239 -11.89 3.82 2.02
N TRP A 240 -11.06 3.00 2.68
CA TRP A 240 -11.51 1.78 3.38
C TRP A 240 -12.49 2.06 4.53
N LEU A 241 -12.36 3.21 5.17
CA LEU A 241 -13.22 3.63 6.28
C LEU A 241 -14.45 4.43 5.81
N ASN A 242 -14.55 4.71 4.51
CA ASN A 242 -15.55 5.61 3.91
C ASN A 242 -15.53 7.02 4.55
N ILE A 243 -14.34 7.56 4.80
CA ILE A 243 -14.13 8.90 5.36
C ILE A 243 -13.72 9.86 4.23
N PRO A 244 -14.36 11.03 4.10
CA PRO A 244 -13.94 12.05 3.14
C PRO A 244 -12.53 12.56 3.40
N ILE A 245 -11.85 13.03 2.35
CA ILE A 245 -10.58 13.72 2.51
C ILE A 245 -10.87 15.04 3.23
N HIS A 246 -10.11 15.34 4.29
CA HIS A 246 -10.44 16.46 5.19
C HIS A 246 -10.20 17.83 4.56
N ASN A 247 -9.15 17.98 3.73
CA ASN A 247 -8.82 19.25 3.07
C ASN A 247 -8.41 19.11 1.59
N PRO A 248 -9.32 18.60 0.73
CA PRO A 248 -8.99 18.24 -0.65
C PRO A 248 -8.63 19.45 -1.52
N LYS A 249 -9.16 20.65 -1.23
CA LYS A 249 -8.81 21.88 -1.97
C LYS A 249 -7.33 22.23 -1.81
N ARG A 250 -6.84 22.25 -0.57
CA ARG A 250 -5.44 22.56 -0.29
C ARG A 250 -4.52 21.48 -0.84
N LEU A 251 -4.92 20.21 -0.75
CA LEU A 251 -4.12 19.13 -1.29
C LEU A 251 -4.04 19.16 -2.82
N ILE A 252 -5.11 19.55 -3.52
CA ILE A 252 -5.07 19.83 -4.96
C ILE A 252 -4.13 21.00 -5.26
N ASP A 253 -4.25 22.13 -4.55
CA ASP A 253 -3.37 23.29 -4.73
C ASP A 253 -1.90 22.90 -4.51
N PHE A 254 -1.63 22.13 -3.46
CA PHE A 254 -0.29 21.64 -3.14
C PHE A 254 0.26 20.74 -4.23
N CYS A 255 -0.54 19.80 -4.75
CA CYS A 255 -0.12 19.00 -5.90
C CYS A 255 0.22 19.93 -7.06
N LEU A 256 -0.74 20.70 -7.58
CA LEU A 256 -0.58 21.52 -8.79
C LEU A 256 0.55 22.57 -8.75
N THR A 257 0.98 23.00 -7.55
CA THR A 257 2.11 23.92 -7.38
C THR A 257 3.47 23.23 -7.38
N ASN A 258 3.48 21.90 -7.30
CA ASN A 258 4.65 21.04 -7.33
C ASN A 258 4.66 20.15 -8.58
N LYS A 259 5.78 19.49 -8.85
CA LYS A 259 5.93 18.52 -9.95
C LYS A 259 6.31 17.16 -9.38
N PRO A 260 5.76 16.06 -9.93
CA PRO A 260 6.25 14.72 -9.58
C PRO A 260 7.68 14.54 -10.11
N ASP A 261 8.48 13.76 -9.38
CA ASP A 261 9.75 13.26 -9.90
C ASP A 261 9.48 12.26 -11.04
N ALA A 262 10.42 12.10 -11.97
CA ALA A 262 10.27 11.23 -13.13
C ALA A 262 10.45 9.73 -12.81
N GLU A 263 10.12 9.32 -11.59
CA GLU A 263 10.06 7.92 -11.18
C GLU A 263 8.61 7.41 -11.24
N GLY A 264 8.40 6.20 -11.76
CA GLY A 264 7.07 5.68 -12.09
C GLY A 264 6.08 5.69 -10.91
N CYS A 265 6.53 5.34 -9.70
CA CYS A 265 5.68 5.34 -8.51
C CYS A 265 5.20 6.75 -8.12
N ASP A 266 6.03 7.78 -8.28
CA ASP A 266 5.69 9.12 -7.82
C ASP A 266 4.64 9.78 -8.72
N ILE A 267 4.68 9.49 -10.03
CA ILE A 267 3.64 9.96 -10.97
C ILE A 267 2.29 9.33 -10.62
N VAL A 268 2.27 8.03 -10.31
CA VAL A 268 1.04 7.31 -9.97
C VAL A 268 0.45 7.85 -8.66
N ASP A 269 1.27 8.02 -7.62
CA ASP A 269 0.84 8.55 -6.32
C ASP A 269 0.24 9.95 -6.48
N TYR A 270 0.89 10.79 -7.28
CA TYR A 270 0.45 12.16 -7.56
C TYR A 270 -0.88 12.21 -8.31
N VAL A 271 -1.03 11.39 -9.36
CA VAL A 271 -2.28 11.29 -10.13
C VAL A 271 -3.41 10.75 -9.25
N TYR A 272 -3.15 9.75 -8.42
CA TYR A 272 -4.13 9.20 -7.51
C TYR A 272 -4.62 10.24 -6.50
N VAL A 273 -3.72 10.99 -5.85
CA VAL A 273 -4.10 12.06 -4.90
C VAL A 273 -4.98 13.12 -5.57
N LEU A 274 -4.59 13.59 -6.76
CA LEU A 274 -5.38 14.55 -7.52
C LEU A 274 -6.75 13.99 -7.91
N PHE A 275 -6.80 12.74 -8.37
CA PHE A 275 -8.04 12.07 -8.74
C PHE A 275 -8.98 11.91 -7.54
N SER A 276 -8.50 11.35 -6.42
CA SER A 276 -9.32 11.14 -5.21
C SER A 276 -9.80 12.45 -4.58
N CYS A 277 -8.98 13.51 -4.58
CA CYS A 277 -9.45 14.83 -4.14
C CYS A 277 -10.49 15.40 -5.10
N SER A 278 -10.22 15.33 -6.40
CA SER A 278 -11.10 15.89 -7.43
C SER A 278 -12.41 15.13 -7.54
N SER A 279 -12.47 13.84 -7.20
CA SER A 279 -13.72 13.08 -7.24
C SER A 279 -14.71 13.56 -6.16
N GLN A 280 -14.22 14.08 -5.04
CA GLN A 280 -15.04 14.54 -3.91
C GLN A 280 -15.52 15.99 -4.06
N ILE A 281 -14.82 16.84 -4.82
CA ILE A 281 -15.14 18.27 -4.94
C ILE A 281 -15.05 18.81 -6.37
N ASN A 282 -15.81 19.88 -6.64
CA ASN A 282 -15.71 20.62 -7.91
C ASN A 282 -14.77 21.83 -7.76
N TYR A 283 -13.46 21.59 -7.75
CA TYR A 283 -12.43 22.63 -7.61
C TYR A 283 -11.35 22.48 -8.68
N ARG A 284 -10.97 23.60 -9.32
CA ARG A 284 -9.98 23.67 -10.42
C ARG A 284 -10.22 22.74 -11.63
N LYS A 285 -11.41 22.17 -11.74
CA LYS A 285 -11.88 21.51 -12.96
C LYS A 285 -12.27 22.60 -13.96
N LYS A 286 -11.37 22.97 -14.87
CA LYS A 286 -11.80 23.71 -16.07
C LYS A 286 -12.68 22.78 -16.89
N ARG A 287 -13.92 23.21 -17.16
CA ARG A 287 -14.79 22.57 -18.14
C ARG A 287 -14.27 22.85 -19.54
#